data_AF-A0A3P7JTE1-F1
#
_entry.id   AF-A0A3P7JTE1-F1
#
_cell.length_a   1.000
_cell.length_b   1.000
_cell.length_c   1.000
_cell.angle_alpha   90.00
_cell.angle_beta   90.00
_cell.angle_gamma   90.00
#
_symmetry.space_group_name_H-M   'P 1'
#
loop_
_entity.id
_entity.type
_entity.pdbx_description
1 polymer ?
#
loop_
_entity_poly.entity_id
_entity_poly.type
_entity_poly.pdbx_seq_one_letter_code
_entity_poly.pdbx_strand_id
1 'polypeptide(L)'
;MPLQLIHVPLVDWEVSDVRTADARRSPMTFSVRPLVDHILVDYIKYKGWSHVVYIHDGANGWLTGLCMECSSILTQNRWGTICLWIILGWVIFSNPKYIFFTNRLQAPTDEEFFREFLNDFHRRMPVHVIVDLEGGYRMRMFLRALEESVLVKKEYHYVFANFEMEDADLASFHYSLINITGFQMFDRMDKKFV
;
A
#
# COMPACT_ATOMS: atom_id res chain seq x y z
N MET A 1 -1.31 -45.30 -3.05
CA MET A 1 -0.38 -44.73 -4.05
C MET A 1 0.19 -43.45 -3.46
N PRO A 2 1.52 -43.24 -3.40
CA PRO A 2 2.04 -41.96 -2.95
C PRO A 2 1.78 -40.90 -4.03
N LEU A 3 1.26 -39.74 -3.63
CA LEU A 3 1.12 -38.58 -4.50
C LEU A 3 2.52 -38.13 -4.93
N GLN A 4 2.81 -38.22 -6.21
CA GLN A 4 4.05 -37.73 -6.80
C GLN A 4 3.93 -36.22 -6.96
N LEU A 5 4.68 -35.45 -6.17
CA LEU A 5 4.71 -33.99 -6.26
C LEU A 5 5.37 -33.59 -7.59
N ILE A 6 4.63 -32.85 -8.42
CA ILE A 6 5.14 -32.36 -9.70
C ILE A 6 5.88 -31.05 -9.46
N HIS A 7 7.14 -31.00 -9.89
CA HIS A 7 8.01 -29.85 -9.80
C HIS A 7 7.90 -28.97 -11.06
N VAL A 8 6.87 -28.11 -11.11
CA VAL A 8 6.63 -27.16 -12.21
C VAL A 8 6.86 -25.74 -11.71
N PRO A 9 7.69 -24.92 -12.39
CA PRO A 9 7.86 -23.53 -12.05
C PRO A 9 6.57 -22.74 -12.34
N LEU A 10 6.08 -22.02 -11.34
CA LEU A 10 4.95 -21.10 -11.43
C LEU A 10 5.49 -19.67 -11.50
N VAL A 11 5.27 -19.01 -12.63
CA VAL A 11 5.53 -17.58 -12.78
C VAL A 11 4.19 -16.86 -12.69
N ASP A 12 4.08 -15.93 -11.75
CA ASP A 12 2.79 -15.33 -11.44
C ASP A 12 2.91 -13.84 -11.11
N TRP A 13 1.91 -13.09 -11.57
CA TRP A 13 1.74 -11.66 -11.36
C TRP A 13 1.23 -11.34 -9.96
N GLU A 14 0.26 -12.12 -9.48
CA GLU A 14 -0.44 -11.89 -8.21
C GLU A 14 0.44 -12.25 -7.01
N VAL A 15 1.42 -13.13 -7.26
CA VAL A 15 2.31 -13.75 -6.26
C VAL A 15 3.42 -12.81 -5.75
N SER A 16 3.46 -11.55 -6.18
CA SER A 16 4.30 -10.56 -5.47
C SER A 16 3.78 -10.35 -4.05
N ASP A 17 2.47 -10.52 -3.89
CA ASP A 17 1.76 -10.58 -2.62
C ASP A 17 1.71 -12.01 -2.07
N VAL A 18 2.78 -12.79 -2.29
CA VAL A 18 3.16 -13.92 -1.43
C VAL A 18 3.58 -13.38 -0.06
N ARG A 19 2.54 -12.94 0.61
CA ARG A 19 2.47 -12.34 1.91
C ARG A 19 1.83 -13.35 2.89
N THR A 20 1.43 -14.54 2.43
CA THR A 20 1.21 -15.72 3.27
C THR A 20 2.55 -16.41 3.55
N ALA A 21 2.76 -16.86 4.79
CA ALA A 21 3.96 -17.58 5.22
C ALA A 21 4.32 -18.83 4.38
N ASP A 22 3.41 -19.26 3.49
CA ASP A 22 3.52 -20.46 2.69
C ASP A 22 4.22 -20.28 1.35
N ALA A 23 4.10 -19.12 0.69
CA ALA A 23 4.63 -19.04 -0.67
C ALA A 23 6.10 -18.57 -0.75
N ARG A 24 6.71 -18.11 0.37
CA ARG A 24 8.18 -18.15 0.54
C ARG A 24 8.72 -19.58 0.72
N ARG A 25 7.86 -20.61 0.81
CA ARG A 25 8.28 -22.02 0.97
C ARG A 25 8.37 -22.79 -0.36
N SER A 26 7.88 -22.26 -1.48
CA SER A 26 7.98 -22.94 -2.77
C SER A 26 9.20 -22.43 -3.55
N PRO A 27 10.28 -23.23 -3.69
CA PRO A 27 11.45 -22.85 -4.50
C PRO A 27 11.13 -22.75 -6.01
N MET A 28 9.88 -23.00 -6.41
CA MET A 28 9.45 -23.05 -7.80
C MET A 28 8.46 -21.94 -8.15
N THR A 29 8.24 -20.98 -7.26
CA THR A 29 7.31 -19.89 -7.49
C THR A 29 8.07 -18.57 -7.61
N PHE A 30 7.88 -17.89 -8.73
CA PHE A 30 8.53 -16.60 -9.03
C PHE A 30 7.47 -15.55 -9.29
N SER A 31 7.59 -14.40 -8.63
CA SER A 31 6.77 -13.25 -8.96
C SER A 31 7.49 -12.27 -9.86
N VAL A 32 6.73 -11.71 -10.79
CA VAL A 32 7.17 -10.65 -11.70
C VAL A 32 6.66 -9.26 -11.30
N ARG A 33 5.75 -9.14 -10.32
CA ARG A 33 5.21 -7.84 -9.92
C ARG A 33 6.20 -7.13 -8.97
N PRO A 34 6.52 -5.84 -9.21
CA PRO A 34 7.46 -5.10 -8.38
C PRO A 34 6.98 -4.93 -6.92
N LEU A 35 7.92 -4.77 -6.00
CA LEU A 35 7.61 -4.52 -4.59
C LEU A 35 7.21 -3.05 -4.38
N VAL A 36 5.91 -2.81 -4.15
CA VAL A 36 5.36 -1.48 -3.88
C VAL A 36 5.94 -0.87 -2.59
N ASP A 37 6.25 -1.71 -1.60
CA ASP A 37 6.75 -1.27 -0.29
C ASP A 37 8.03 -0.42 -0.42
N HIS A 38 8.96 -0.79 -1.31
CA HIS A 38 10.22 -0.05 -1.48
C HIS A 38 10.01 1.33 -2.10
N ILE A 39 9.19 1.43 -3.14
CA ILE A 39 8.96 2.71 -3.81
C ILE A 39 8.20 3.69 -2.90
N LEU A 40 7.28 3.19 -2.07
CA LEU A 40 6.61 3.99 -1.05
C LEU A 40 7.60 4.56 -0.03
N VAL A 41 8.54 3.74 0.46
CA VAL A 41 9.57 4.20 1.41
C VAL A 41 10.39 5.32 0.81
N ASP A 42 10.89 5.12 -0.40
CA ASP A 42 11.73 6.10 -1.08
C ASP A 42 10.96 7.39 -1.34
N TYR A 43 9.68 7.28 -1.71
CA TYR A 43 8.81 8.44 -1.89
C TYR A 43 8.57 9.21 -0.58
N ILE A 44 8.24 8.52 0.52
CA ILE A 44 8.03 9.13 1.85
C ILE A 44 9.30 9.86 2.32
N LYS A 45 10.46 9.23 2.13
CA LYS A 45 11.78 9.82 2.43
C LYS A 45 12.02 11.07 1.59
N TYR A 46 11.82 10.96 0.28
CA TYR A 46 11.98 12.09 -0.65
C TYR A 46 11.09 13.28 -0.28
N LYS A 47 9.85 13.02 0.16
CA LYS A 47 8.91 14.04 0.61
C LYS A 47 9.17 14.56 2.03
N GLY A 48 9.98 13.86 2.83
CA GLY A 48 10.27 14.23 4.21
C GLY A 48 9.08 14.06 5.17
N TRP A 49 8.16 13.15 4.87
CA TRP A 49 6.92 12.98 5.66
C TRP A 49 7.14 12.23 6.98
N SER A 50 6.98 12.92 8.10
CA SER A 50 7.08 12.32 9.43
C SER A 50 5.79 11.67 9.93
N HIS A 51 4.63 12.02 9.35
CA HIS A 51 3.32 11.52 9.78
C HIS A 51 2.49 11.11 8.58
N VAL A 52 2.02 9.87 8.58
CA VAL A 52 1.22 9.30 7.48
C VAL A 52 0.08 8.46 8.06
N VAL A 53 -1.08 8.49 7.40
CA VAL A 53 -2.17 7.55 7.67
C VAL A 53 -2.23 6.52 6.57
N TYR A 54 -2.20 5.25 6.95
CA TYR A 54 -2.18 4.10 6.05
C TYR A 54 -3.54 3.42 6.04
N ILE A 55 -4.21 3.43 4.89
CA ILE A 55 -5.51 2.80 4.67
C ILE A 55 -5.31 1.47 3.94
N HIS A 56 -5.86 0.39 4.47
CA HIS A 56 -5.72 -0.96 3.90
C HIS A 56 -7.03 -1.75 3.88
N ASP A 57 -7.18 -2.76 3.02
CA ASP A 57 -8.37 -3.64 2.98
C ASP A 57 -8.49 -4.66 4.12
N GLY A 58 -7.40 -4.91 4.86
CA GLY A 58 -7.37 -5.86 5.97
C GLY A 58 -6.64 -7.15 5.64
N ALA A 59 -6.68 -7.62 4.39
CA ALA A 59 -5.80 -8.69 3.91
C ALA A 59 -4.35 -8.19 3.84
N ASN A 60 -4.17 -6.96 3.34
CA ASN A 60 -2.89 -6.25 3.28
C ASN A 60 -2.45 -5.66 4.64
N GLY A 61 -3.37 -5.56 5.60
CA GLY A 61 -3.15 -4.97 6.93
C GLY A 61 -2.31 -5.82 7.90
N TRP A 62 -2.34 -7.15 7.74
CA TRP A 62 -1.53 -8.07 8.55
C TRP A 62 -0.05 -8.06 8.16
N LEU A 63 0.27 -7.67 6.93
CA LEU A 63 1.62 -7.70 6.39
C LEU A 63 2.33 -6.38 6.48
N THR A 64 1.59 -5.28 6.36
CA THR A 64 2.01 -3.94 6.82
C THR A 64 1.85 -3.76 8.34
N GLY A 65 2.03 -4.87 9.06
CA GLY A 65 2.14 -5.00 10.50
C GLY A 65 3.14 -4.02 11.14
N LEU A 66 2.71 -2.79 11.45
CA LEU A 66 3.24 -1.97 12.54
C LEU A 66 3.00 -2.67 13.87
N CYS A 67 3.90 -3.58 14.20
CA CYS A 67 4.04 -4.02 15.57
C CYS A 67 4.59 -2.83 16.38
N MET A 68 3.68 -2.07 16.97
CA MET A 68 3.97 -1.06 18.00
C MET A 68 3.99 -1.74 19.39
N GLU A 69 4.59 -2.92 19.49
CA GLU A 69 5.02 -3.57 20.73
C GLU A 69 6.36 -4.28 20.48
N CYS A 70 7.42 -3.49 20.34
CA CYS A 70 8.79 -4.00 20.39
C CYS A 70 9.62 -3.12 21.32
N SER A 71 9.31 -3.20 22.62
CA SER A 71 10.27 -2.83 23.65
C SER A 71 10.87 -4.04 24.38
N SER A 72 10.52 -5.29 24.04
CA SER A 72 11.03 -6.44 24.83
C SER A 72 10.92 -7.84 24.20
N ILE A 73 11.01 -8.03 22.88
CA ILE A 73 11.10 -9.39 22.31
C ILE A 73 12.18 -9.46 21.23
N LEU A 74 13.43 -9.46 21.70
CA LEU A 74 14.46 -10.27 21.06
C LEU A 74 14.21 -11.70 21.52
N THR A 75 14.22 -12.64 20.58
CA THR A 75 14.13 -14.11 20.72
C THR A 75 12.76 -14.75 20.44
N GLN A 76 12.81 -15.68 19.47
CA GLN A 76 11.86 -16.76 19.14
C GLN A 76 10.75 -16.50 18.10
N ASN A 77 11.15 -16.71 16.84
CA ASN A 77 10.53 -17.68 15.91
C ASN A 77 9.02 -17.56 15.62
N ARG A 78 8.64 -16.58 14.77
CA ARG A 78 7.51 -16.70 13.81
C ARG A 78 7.73 -15.73 12.65
N TRP A 79 8.14 -16.25 11.51
CA TRP A 79 8.43 -15.48 10.31
C TRP A 79 7.15 -15.25 9.50
N GLY A 80 6.59 -14.04 9.60
CA GLY A 80 5.43 -13.60 8.82
C GLY A 80 5.14 -12.10 8.90
N THR A 81 6.15 -11.28 9.26
CA THR A 81 5.93 -9.89 9.74
C THR A 81 6.93 -8.91 9.11
N ILE A 82 7.03 -8.86 7.77
CA ILE A 82 8.16 -8.19 7.09
C ILE A 82 7.82 -6.89 6.34
N CYS A 83 6.57 -6.50 6.09
CA CYS A 83 6.37 -5.32 5.22
C CYS A 83 6.60 -3.97 5.91
N LEU A 84 6.74 -3.93 7.23
CA LEU A 84 7.02 -2.66 7.92
C LEU A 84 8.34 -2.59 8.69
N TRP A 85 8.95 -3.73 9.03
CA TRP A 85 10.37 -3.73 9.44
C TRP A 85 11.28 -3.19 8.33
N ILE A 86 10.92 -3.34 7.05
CA ILE A 86 11.66 -2.75 5.94
C ILE A 86 11.46 -1.22 5.90
N ILE A 87 10.23 -0.72 6.03
CA ILE A 87 9.94 0.73 6.00
C ILE A 87 10.55 1.46 7.20
N LEU A 88 10.23 1.03 8.43
CA LEU A 88 10.79 1.64 9.64
C LEU A 88 12.28 1.35 9.77
N GLY A 89 12.73 0.13 9.47
CA GLY A 89 14.14 -0.23 9.50
C GLY A 89 14.97 0.60 8.53
N TRP A 90 14.57 0.72 7.25
CA TRP A 90 15.32 1.54 6.29
C TRP A 90 15.19 3.04 6.52
N VAL A 91 14.07 3.54 7.03
CA VAL A 91 13.94 4.99 7.32
C VAL A 91 14.77 5.36 8.55
N ILE A 92 14.68 4.58 9.63
CA ILE A 92 15.38 4.84 10.89
C ILE A 92 16.88 4.51 10.78
N PHE A 93 17.29 3.42 10.11
CA PHE A 93 18.71 3.12 9.91
C PHE A 93 19.40 4.14 9.00
N SER A 94 18.70 4.64 7.97
CA SER A 94 19.27 5.68 7.10
C SER A 94 19.32 7.06 7.78
N ASN A 95 18.49 7.32 8.79
CA ASN A 95 18.52 8.57 9.52
C ASN A 95 17.98 8.41 10.97
N PRO A 96 18.84 8.26 11.99
CA PRO A 96 18.41 7.98 13.36
C PRO A 96 17.62 9.13 14.02
N LYS A 97 17.50 10.30 13.37
CA LYS A 97 16.70 11.45 13.82
C LYS A 97 15.29 11.49 13.21
N TYR A 98 14.98 10.61 12.25
CA TYR A 98 13.69 10.64 11.56
C TYR A 98 12.64 9.88 12.37
N ILE A 99 11.74 10.63 13.01
CA ILE A 99 10.62 10.08 13.76
C ILE A 99 9.44 9.94 12.78
N PHE A 100 8.98 8.71 12.59
CA PHE A 100 7.89 8.39 11.67
C PHE A 100 6.68 7.85 12.45
N PHE A 101 5.54 8.51 12.31
CA PHE A 101 4.27 8.13 12.92
C PHE A 101 3.30 7.65 11.85
N THR A 102 2.67 6.52 12.15
CA THR A 102 1.74 5.85 11.25
C THR A 102 0.47 5.47 11.98
N ASN A 103 -0.67 5.94 11.50
CA ASN A 103 -1.97 5.43 11.93
C ASN A 103 -2.48 4.44 10.87
N ARG A 104 -2.90 3.25 11.29
CA ARG A 104 -3.44 2.24 10.36
C ARG A 104 -4.95 2.22 10.46
N LEU A 105 -5.60 2.25 9.30
CA LEU A 105 -7.04 2.21 9.18
C LEU A 105 -7.42 1.13 8.19
N GLN A 106 -8.36 0.28 8.60
CA GLN A 106 -8.96 -0.66 7.67
C GLN A 106 -10.09 0.04 6.92
N ALA A 107 -10.02 0.03 5.59
CA ALA A 107 -11.11 0.48 4.73
C ALA A 107 -12.28 -0.51 4.81
N PRO A 108 -13.52 -0.02 4.74
CA PRO A 108 -14.69 -0.88 4.69
C PRO A 108 -14.67 -1.76 3.45
N THR A 109 -15.29 -2.94 3.55
CA THR A 109 -15.43 -3.85 2.41
C THR A 109 -16.49 -3.34 1.44
N ASP A 110 -17.64 -2.93 1.96
CA ASP A 110 -18.81 -2.52 1.17
C ASP A 110 -18.81 -1.02 0.85
N GLU A 111 -19.31 -0.65 -0.34
CA GLU A 111 -19.36 0.74 -0.85
C GLU A 111 -20.08 1.69 0.10
N GLU A 112 -21.19 1.23 0.67
CA GLU A 112 -22.12 2.04 1.45
C GLU A 112 -21.46 2.66 2.70
N PHE A 113 -20.49 1.95 3.28
CA PHE A 113 -19.78 2.38 4.48
C PHE A 113 -18.59 3.31 4.20
N PHE A 114 -18.15 3.46 2.94
CA PHE A 114 -17.01 4.35 2.62
C PHE A 114 -17.28 5.80 3.00
N ARG A 115 -18.52 6.28 2.84
CA ARG A 115 -18.88 7.66 3.21
C ARG A 115 -18.76 7.90 4.71
N GLU A 116 -19.28 6.98 5.51
CA GLU A 116 -19.16 7.05 6.98
C GLU A 116 -17.68 6.99 7.41
N PHE A 117 -16.92 6.06 6.83
CA PHE A 117 -15.49 5.93 7.06
C PHE A 117 -14.74 7.24 6.77
N LEU A 118 -14.99 7.90 5.64
CA LEU A 118 -14.34 9.17 5.28
C LEU A 118 -14.73 10.32 6.21
N ASN A 119 -15.95 10.32 6.75
CA ASN A 119 -16.37 11.32 7.74
C ASN A 119 -15.62 11.16 9.06
N ASP A 120 -15.45 9.94 9.54
CA ASP A 120 -14.64 9.67 10.73
C ASP A 120 -13.15 9.90 10.49
N PHE A 121 -12.69 9.63 9.27
CA PHE A 121 -11.34 9.94 8.83
C PHE A 121 -11.07 11.46 8.87
N HIS A 122 -12.04 12.27 8.42
CA HIS A 122 -11.92 13.72 8.42
C HIS A 122 -11.65 14.30 9.82
N ARG A 123 -12.28 13.73 10.85
CA ARG A 123 -12.09 14.15 12.26
C ARG A 123 -10.65 14.00 12.75
N ARG A 124 -9.87 13.12 12.12
CA ARG A 124 -8.45 12.87 12.46
C ARG A 124 -7.51 13.89 11.82
N MET A 125 -8.01 14.77 10.94
CA MET A 125 -7.26 15.79 10.18
C MET A 125 -5.93 15.28 9.59
N PRO A 126 -5.95 14.17 8.84
CA PRO A 126 -4.72 13.63 8.26
C PRO A 126 -4.21 14.50 7.12
N VAL A 127 -2.90 14.72 7.04
CA VAL A 127 -2.29 15.53 5.97
C VAL A 127 -1.75 14.64 4.85
N HIS A 128 -1.13 13.50 5.20
CA HIS A 128 -0.56 12.56 4.24
C HIS A 128 -1.21 11.19 4.39
N VAL A 129 -1.72 10.66 3.30
CA VAL A 129 -2.56 9.46 3.28
C VAL A 129 -1.99 8.48 2.26
N ILE A 130 -1.71 7.26 2.68
CA ILE A 130 -1.38 6.15 1.79
C ILE A 130 -2.61 5.24 1.68
N VAL A 131 -2.99 4.91 0.46
CA VAL A 131 -4.15 4.08 0.15
C VAL A 131 -3.65 2.80 -0.52
N ASP A 132 -3.72 1.69 0.22
CA ASP A 132 -3.33 0.36 -0.23
C ASP A 132 -4.58 -0.54 -0.27
N LEU A 133 -5.29 -0.46 -1.38
CA LEU A 133 -6.49 -1.24 -1.61
C LEU A 133 -6.24 -2.22 -2.73
N GLU A 134 -6.55 -3.49 -2.48
CA GLU A 134 -6.41 -4.56 -3.47
C GLU A 134 -7.33 -4.34 -4.68
N GLY A 135 -6.71 -4.36 -5.86
CA GLY A 135 -7.38 -4.27 -7.15
C GLY A 135 -7.94 -2.89 -7.50
N GLY A 136 -8.05 -2.64 -8.81
CA GLY A 136 -8.54 -1.38 -9.34
C GLY A 136 -10.00 -1.08 -8.96
N TYR A 137 -10.83 -2.09 -8.70
CA TYR A 137 -12.22 -1.89 -8.30
C TYR A 137 -12.33 -1.16 -6.95
N ARG A 138 -11.63 -1.64 -5.90
CA ARG A 138 -11.67 -1.01 -4.56
C ARG A 138 -11.08 0.39 -4.58
N MET A 139 -10.00 0.58 -5.35
CA MET A 139 -9.40 1.90 -5.58
C MET A 139 -10.41 2.88 -6.18
N ARG A 140 -11.12 2.48 -7.26
CA ARG A 140 -12.13 3.34 -7.90
C ARG A 140 -13.30 3.66 -6.98
N MET A 141 -13.75 2.71 -6.16
CA MET A 141 -14.77 2.97 -5.14
C MET A 141 -14.30 4.02 -4.13
N PHE A 142 -13.06 3.92 -3.65
CA PHE A 142 -12.46 4.91 -2.76
C PHE A 142 -12.37 6.29 -3.42
N LEU A 143 -11.89 6.35 -4.68
CA LEU A 143 -11.82 7.61 -5.44
C LEU A 143 -13.20 8.24 -5.61
N ARG A 144 -14.22 7.47 -5.97
CA ARG A 144 -15.60 7.95 -6.08
C ARG A 144 -16.13 8.51 -4.75
N ALA A 145 -15.91 7.79 -3.65
CA ALA A 145 -16.32 8.26 -2.33
C ALA A 145 -15.54 9.52 -1.90
N LEU A 146 -14.25 9.60 -2.26
CA LEU A 146 -13.39 10.74 -1.99
C LEU A 146 -13.85 11.99 -2.74
N GLU A 147 -14.24 11.85 -4.01
CA GLU A 147 -14.78 12.93 -4.85
C GLU A 147 -16.00 13.60 -4.21
N GLU A 148 -16.89 12.81 -3.62
CA GLU A 148 -18.10 13.31 -2.94
C GLU A 148 -17.82 13.85 -1.52
N SER A 149 -16.58 13.73 -1.03
CA SER A 149 -16.21 14.05 0.35
C SER A 149 -15.64 15.47 0.51
N VAL A 150 -15.65 15.97 1.74
CA VAL A 150 -15.00 17.24 2.11
C VAL A 150 -13.47 17.15 2.20
N LEU A 151 -12.89 15.99 1.87
CA LEU A 151 -11.46 15.72 2.00
C LEU A 151 -10.66 16.07 0.74
N VAL A 152 -11.33 16.55 -0.31
CA VAL A 152 -10.71 17.06 -1.52
C VAL A 152 -10.21 18.49 -1.27
N LYS A 153 -9.10 18.61 -0.52
CA LYS A 153 -8.50 19.91 -0.18
C LYS A 153 -6.99 19.89 -0.36
N LYS A 154 -6.40 21.08 -0.50
CA LYS A 154 -4.98 21.30 -0.78
C LYS A 154 -4.04 20.75 0.29
N GLU A 155 -4.54 20.67 1.52
CA GLU A 155 -3.78 20.18 2.66
C GLU A 155 -3.60 18.66 2.63
N TYR A 156 -4.44 17.94 1.89
CA TYR A 156 -4.38 16.48 1.83
C TYR A 156 -3.52 16.03 0.64
N HIS A 157 -2.65 15.06 0.89
CA HIS A 157 -1.89 14.36 -0.15
C HIS A 157 -2.14 12.86 -0.05
N TYR A 158 -2.78 12.31 -1.08
CA TYR A 158 -3.06 10.89 -1.23
C TYR A 158 -2.02 10.21 -2.12
N VAL A 159 -1.48 9.08 -1.67
CA VAL A 159 -0.56 8.23 -2.41
C VAL A 159 -1.19 6.85 -2.54
N PHE A 160 -1.41 6.39 -3.77
CA PHE A 160 -1.99 5.08 -4.04
C PHE A 160 -0.90 4.05 -4.23
N ALA A 161 -0.93 2.99 -3.41
CA ALA A 161 0.01 1.89 -3.41
C ALA A 161 -0.36 0.79 -4.42
N ASN A 162 -0.85 1.18 -5.60
CA ASN A 162 -1.24 0.27 -6.66
C ASN A 162 -0.65 0.73 -8.01
N PHE A 163 -0.37 -0.23 -8.90
CA PHE A 163 0.12 0.00 -10.26
C PHE A 163 -1.00 0.08 -11.31
N GLU A 164 -2.24 -0.21 -10.93
CA GLU A 164 -3.41 -0.26 -11.83
C GLU A 164 -4.14 1.08 -11.97
N MET A 165 -3.59 2.17 -11.44
CA MET A 165 -4.21 3.50 -11.55
C MET A 165 -4.09 4.05 -12.97
N GLU A 166 -5.23 4.40 -13.56
CA GLU A 166 -5.30 4.99 -14.89
C GLU A 166 -5.67 6.49 -14.86
N ASP A 167 -5.27 7.21 -15.91
CA ASP A 167 -5.57 8.65 -16.04
C ASP A 167 -7.10 8.94 -16.04
N ALA A 168 -7.90 7.99 -16.54
CA ALA A 168 -9.35 8.09 -16.54
C ALA A 168 -9.94 8.08 -15.11
N ASP A 169 -9.34 7.35 -14.19
CA ASP A 169 -9.75 7.30 -12.78
C ASP A 169 -9.49 8.63 -12.05
N LEU A 170 -8.55 9.43 -12.56
CA LEU A 170 -8.15 10.72 -12.00
C LEU A 170 -8.84 11.91 -12.67
N ALA A 171 -9.64 11.68 -13.72
CA ALA A 171 -10.24 12.75 -14.52
C ALA A 171 -11.10 13.71 -13.69
N SER A 172 -11.84 13.20 -12.70
CA SER A 172 -12.67 14.04 -11.81
C SER A 172 -11.86 14.94 -10.86
N PHE A 173 -10.61 14.56 -10.58
CA PHE A 173 -9.72 15.32 -9.70
C PHE A 173 -8.84 16.34 -10.42
N HIS A 174 -8.85 16.37 -11.76
CA HIS A 174 -7.91 17.17 -12.55
C HIS A 174 -7.98 18.70 -12.28
N TYR A 175 -9.16 19.20 -11.88
CA TYR A 175 -9.36 20.61 -11.52
C TYR A 175 -9.56 20.81 -10.01
N SER A 176 -9.43 19.73 -9.23
CA SER A 176 -9.55 19.80 -7.79
C SER A 176 -8.25 20.30 -7.16
N LEU A 177 -8.31 20.77 -5.92
CA LEU A 177 -7.15 21.31 -5.21
C LEU A 177 -6.32 20.23 -4.50
N ILE A 178 -6.66 18.95 -4.65
CA ILE A 178 -6.04 17.83 -3.93
C ILE A 178 -4.73 17.39 -4.61
N ASN A 179 -3.80 16.85 -3.83
CA ASN A 179 -2.63 16.18 -4.37
C ASN A 179 -2.84 14.67 -4.39
N ILE A 180 -2.80 14.05 -5.57
CA ILE A 180 -2.84 12.61 -5.74
C ILE A 180 -1.54 12.16 -6.42
N THR A 181 -0.95 11.08 -5.91
CA THR A 181 0.21 10.42 -6.50
C THR A 181 -0.10 8.94 -6.67
N GLY A 182 0.16 8.42 -7.87
CA GLY A 182 0.14 7.00 -8.17
C GLY A 182 1.47 6.55 -8.74
N PHE A 183 1.65 5.24 -8.86
CA PHE A 183 2.81 4.64 -9.48
C PHE A 183 2.38 3.91 -10.75
N GLN A 184 3.10 4.13 -11.85
CA GLN A 184 2.89 3.42 -13.11
C GLN A 184 4.15 2.64 -13.44
N MET A 185 3.98 1.39 -13.89
CA MET A 185 5.11 0.58 -14.35
C MET A 185 5.36 0.77 -15.84
N PHE A 186 4.31 1.06 -16.61
CA PHE A 186 4.38 1.20 -18.05
C PHE A 186 4.44 2.68 -18.40
N ASP A 187 5.50 3.08 -19.09
CA ASP A 187 5.57 4.39 -19.71
C ASP A 187 4.73 4.38 -21.00
N ARG A 188 3.59 5.08 -20.97
CA ARG A 188 2.69 5.22 -22.13
C ARG A 188 3.31 6.05 -23.26
N MET A 189 4.37 6.82 -22.97
CA MET A 189 5.02 7.72 -23.92
C MET A 189 6.22 7.07 -24.63
N ASP A 190 6.72 5.94 -24.13
CA ASP A 190 7.79 5.19 -24.79
C ASP A 190 7.23 4.36 -25.95
N LYS A 191 7.25 4.95 -27.14
CA LYS A 191 6.78 4.33 -28.41
C LYS A 191 7.64 3.17 -28.91
N LYS A 192 8.59 2.65 -28.12
CA LYS A 192 9.52 1.62 -28.58
C LYS A 192 8.92 0.22 -28.70
N PHE A 193 7.67 0.02 -28.29
CA PHE A 193 7.02 -1.30 -28.28
C PHE A 193 5.58 -1.29 -28.83
N VAL A 194 5.24 -0.34 -29.71
CA VAL A 194 4.01 -0.40 -30.54
C VAL A 194 4.38 -0.60 -32.00
#